data_AF-A0A6C1NMG5-F1
#
_entry.id   AF-A0A6C1NMG5-F1
#
_cell.length_a   1.000
_cell.length_b   1.000
_cell.length_c   1.000
_cell.angle_alpha   90.00
_cell.angle_beta   90.00
_cell.angle_gamma   90.00
#
_symmetry.space_group_name_H-M   'P 1'
#
loop_
_entity.id
_entity.type
_entity.pdbx_description
1 polymer ?
#
loop_
_entity_poly.entity_id
_entity_poly.type
_entity_poly.pdbx_seq_one_letter_code
_entity_poly.pdbx_strand_id
1 'polypeptide(L)'
;MVGDSGLAVGNVPRVNGLRLNAVDRDLDRVVGVNLTLWRPRPDAPRLGGRVIGLAAGLQPTAGALDGMALGLGGVSGERQVRGLHLGGLAVVSGGELLGLGAGGLAVVAGGSLRGAHLAGLAAVSDGPVQGAQLAGLGVVSQSGMSGAQAGGLAVVAEGPLRGVQAAGLAVVGGDGVAGVQAAPVAVIADDWMRGVQLSAIGTVAGEGMLGVQGAGLGLVSGGTARGVQVAGLAVVSREDLVGIQVAGGAVVASGSMTGIQAALLGVTARDRIRGITLTGYRTETRRLEGLNLSGWTEIDHLRGVSASLHHGVETQTGLAVGLVNRADVLRGVQVGLVNRAENNRRPFRTLPLVNASR
;
A
#
# COMPACT_ATOMS: atom_id res chain seq x y z
N MET A 1 28.86 28.51 41.69
CA MET A 1 28.59 27.06 41.69
C MET A 1 29.26 26.44 42.90
N VAL A 2 28.66 25.40 43.49
CA VAL A 2 29.31 24.54 44.49
C VAL A 2 29.50 23.17 43.84
N GLY A 3 30.74 22.82 43.51
CA GLY A 3 31.02 21.74 42.56
C GLY A 3 30.38 22.02 41.19
N ASP A 4 29.78 20.99 40.57
CA ASP A 4 29.06 21.11 39.30
C ASP A 4 27.61 21.61 39.47
N SER A 5 27.17 21.92 40.70
CA SER A 5 25.77 22.24 40.97
C SER A 5 25.51 23.76 41.05
N GLY A 6 24.42 24.20 40.40
CA GLY A 6 23.92 25.57 40.47
C GLY A 6 23.77 26.26 39.10
N LEU A 7 24.00 27.57 39.08
CA LEU A 7 23.95 28.42 37.89
C LEU A 7 25.32 28.48 37.21
N ALA A 8 25.36 28.15 35.92
CA ALA A 8 26.52 28.30 35.05
C ALA A 8 26.21 29.27 33.90
N VAL A 9 27.11 30.22 33.66
CA VAL A 9 27.03 31.16 32.53
C VAL A 9 28.24 30.96 31.63
N GLY A 10 28.00 30.69 30.35
CA GLY A 10 29.03 30.36 29.36
C GLY A 10 29.32 28.86 29.26
N ASN A 11 30.32 28.52 28.43
CA ASN A 11 30.65 27.15 27.99
C ASN A 11 31.27 26.27 29.09
N VAL A 12 30.51 26.03 30.16
CA VAL A 12 30.88 25.11 31.23
C VAL A 12 30.56 23.69 30.79
N PRO A 13 31.51 22.73 30.82
CA PRO A 13 31.30 21.38 30.29
C PRO A 13 30.28 20.54 31.07
N ARG A 14 30.24 20.68 32.41
CA ARG A 14 29.40 19.88 33.32
C ARG A 14 28.59 20.77 34.24
N VAL A 15 27.27 20.60 34.25
CA VAL A 15 26.35 21.40 35.10
C VAL A 15 25.18 20.54 35.58
N ASN A 16 24.93 20.55 36.88
CA ASN A 16 23.71 20.06 37.52
C ASN A 16 22.90 21.28 38.00
N GLY A 17 21.96 21.75 37.18
CA GLY A 17 21.22 22.99 37.45
C GLY A 17 20.88 23.76 36.19
N LEU A 18 21.16 25.07 36.18
CA LEU A 18 20.83 25.98 35.07
C LEU A 18 22.11 26.40 34.35
N ARG A 19 22.19 26.13 33.04
CA ARG A 19 23.28 26.55 32.16
C ARG A 19 22.75 27.55 31.14
N LEU A 20 23.37 28.73 31.07
CA LEU A 20 23.04 29.81 30.14
C LEU A 20 24.20 30.00 29.14
N ASN A 21 23.94 29.82 27.85
CA ASN A 21 24.94 29.98 26.79
C ASN A 21 24.47 30.93 25.71
N ALA A 22 25.38 31.80 25.27
CA ALA A 22 25.17 32.56 24.05
C ALA A 22 25.26 31.66 22.81
N VAL A 23 26.27 30.78 22.77
CA VAL A 23 26.50 29.77 21.71
C VAL A 23 27.06 28.54 22.39
N ASP A 24 26.47 27.36 22.16
CA ASP A 24 26.97 26.11 22.76
C ASP A 24 28.33 25.69 22.17
N ARG A 25 29.31 25.48 23.07
CA ARG A 25 30.61 24.81 22.81
C ARG A 25 31.00 23.94 24.02
N ASP A 26 31.82 22.93 23.77
CA ASP A 26 32.46 22.07 24.78
C ASP A 26 31.49 21.46 25.81
N LEU A 27 30.26 21.18 25.38
CA LEU A 27 29.24 20.54 26.20
C LEU A 27 29.59 19.07 26.42
N ASP A 28 29.67 18.62 27.68
CA ASP A 28 29.80 17.21 28.07
C ASP A 28 28.49 16.71 28.71
N ARG A 29 28.03 17.33 29.80
CA ARG A 29 26.80 16.91 30.49
C ARG A 29 26.07 18.04 31.18
N VAL A 30 24.78 18.17 30.91
CA VAL A 30 23.86 19.02 31.68
C VAL A 30 22.73 18.16 32.24
N VAL A 31 22.47 18.27 33.54
CA VAL A 31 21.26 17.74 34.18
C VAL A 31 20.48 18.92 34.74
N GLY A 32 19.33 19.24 34.14
CA GLY A 32 18.53 20.40 34.50
C GLY A 32 18.11 21.21 33.27
N VAL A 33 18.43 22.50 33.25
CA VAL A 33 18.00 23.45 32.21
C VAL A 33 19.21 23.98 31.44
N ASN A 34 19.21 23.81 30.11
CA ASN A 34 20.20 24.39 29.20
C ASN A 34 19.53 25.42 28.28
N LEU A 35 19.88 26.70 28.42
CA LEU A 35 19.39 27.77 27.57
C LEU A 35 20.47 28.22 26.58
N THR A 36 20.17 28.14 25.28
CA THR A 36 21.13 28.46 24.20
C THR A 36 20.57 29.56 23.29
N LEU A 37 21.17 30.75 23.32
CA LEU A 37 20.63 31.91 22.61
C LEU A 37 20.86 31.85 21.09
N TRP A 38 21.94 31.22 20.63
CA TRP A 38 22.33 31.22 19.22
C TRP A 38 22.94 29.89 18.76
N ARG A 39 22.89 29.65 17.45
CA ARG A 39 23.36 28.40 16.82
C ARG A 39 24.89 28.25 16.91
N PRO A 40 25.41 27.02 17.13
CA PRO A 40 26.83 26.71 16.96
C PRO A 40 27.32 27.05 15.55
N ARG A 41 28.61 27.36 15.41
CA ARG A 41 29.22 27.55 14.07
C ARG A 41 29.34 26.19 13.36
N PRO A 42 29.21 26.12 12.02
CA PRO A 42 29.35 24.87 11.27
C PRO A 42 30.69 24.15 11.48
N ASP A 43 31.73 24.92 11.79
CA ASP A 43 33.12 24.46 11.93
C ASP A 43 33.50 24.15 13.39
N ALA A 44 32.53 24.24 14.32
CA ALA A 44 32.76 23.93 15.72
C ALA A 44 32.98 22.41 15.91
N PRO A 45 33.84 21.99 16.87
CA PRO A 45 33.95 20.59 17.23
C PRO A 45 32.57 19.99 17.53
N ARG A 46 32.33 18.74 17.10
CA ARG A 46 31.07 18.03 17.35
C ARG A 46 30.65 18.16 18.82
N LEU A 47 29.43 18.60 19.05
CA LEU A 47 28.85 18.71 20.38
C LEU A 47 28.45 17.29 20.80
N GLY A 48 29.40 16.52 21.35
CA GLY A 48 29.14 15.14 21.74
C GLY A 48 28.32 14.97 23.03
N GLY A 49 28.18 16.04 23.81
CA GLY A 49 27.61 16.00 25.15
C GLY A 49 26.10 15.76 25.23
N ARG A 50 25.62 15.60 26.45
CA ARG A 50 24.24 15.18 26.75
C ARG A 50 23.52 16.20 27.63
N VAL A 51 22.31 16.59 27.23
CA VAL A 51 21.40 17.37 28.06
C VAL A 51 20.27 16.46 28.54
N ILE A 52 20.08 16.38 29.86
CA ILE A 52 19.01 15.64 30.52
C ILE A 52 18.14 16.64 31.26
N GLY A 53 16.92 16.87 30.78
CA GLY A 53 15.99 17.86 31.33
C GLY A 53 15.41 18.77 30.25
N LEU A 54 15.52 20.09 30.42
CA LEU A 54 14.99 21.08 29.48
C LEU A 54 16.12 21.74 28.68
N ALA A 55 16.05 21.66 27.36
CA ALA A 55 16.88 22.42 26.44
C ALA A 55 16.01 23.45 25.71
N ALA A 56 16.29 24.74 25.84
CA ALA A 56 15.51 25.76 25.14
C ALA A 56 16.39 26.85 24.51
N GLY A 57 15.93 27.45 23.42
CA GLY A 57 16.75 28.43 22.72
C GLY A 57 16.29 28.78 21.32
N LEU A 58 17.14 29.50 20.58
CA LEU A 58 16.95 29.64 19.13
C LEU A 58 17.13 28.28 18.47
N GLN A 59 18.22 27.59 18.76
CA GLN A 59 18.47 26.24 18.28
C GLN A 59 19.24 25.43 19.32
N PRO A 60 18.56 24.80 20.31
CA PRO A 60 19.21 23.88 21.23
C PRO A 60 19.88 22.74 20.46
N THR A 61 21.20 22.60 20.65
CA THR A 61 22.03 21.59 19.99
C THR A 61 22.86 20.82 21.01
N ALA A 62 22.81 19.50 20.97
CA ALA A 62 23.68 18.62 21.77
C ALA A 62 23.92 17.28 21.04
N GLY A 63 24.77 16.43 21.59
CA GLY A 63 24.98 15.09 21.06
C GLY A 63 23.78 14.20 21.38
N ALA A 64 23.24 14.36 22.58
CA ALA A 64 22.01 13.72 23.04
C ALA A 64 21.14 14.72 23.79
N LEU A 65 19.88 14.86 23.37
CA LEU A 65 18.86 15.62 24.07
C LEU A 65 17.86 14.63 24.67
N ASP A 66 17.75 14.56 26.00
CA ASP A 66 16.80 13.71 26.72
C ASP A 66 15.89 14.56 27.62
N GLY A 67 14.61 14.63 27.32
CA GLY A 67 13.62 15.39 28.10
C GLY A 67 12.78 16.31 27.22
N MET A 68 12.79 17.60 27.50
CA MET A 68 12.06 18.62 26.75
C MET A 68 13.03 19.48 25.93
N ALA A 69 12.78 19.66 24.64
CA ALA A 69 13.56 20.51 23.76
C ALA A 69 12.67 21.52 23.03
N LEU A 70 12.93 22.82 23.21
CA LEU A 70 12.13 23.91 22.64
C LEU A 70 13.03 24.86 21.86
N GLY A 71 12.94 24.84 20.53
CA GLY A 71 13.78 25.65 19.65
C GLY A 71 12.96 26.55 18.73
N LEU A 72 13.11 27.87 18.81
CA LEU A 72 12.41 28.80 17.90
C LEU A 72 12.83 28.64 16.44
N GLY A 73 14.12 28.41 16.19
CA GLY A 73 14.71 28.07 14.90
C GLY A 73 14.78 26.56 14.67
N GLY A 74 14.87 25.74 15.71
CA GLY A 74 14.80 24.28 15.58
C GLY A 74 15.45 23.53 16.75
N VAL A 75 15.37 22.21 16.75
CA VAL A 75 16.03 21.33 17.73
C VAL A 75 17.00 20.42 17.00
N SER A 76 18.23 20.27 17.50
CA SER A 76 19.25 19.44 16.84
C SER A 76 19.97 18.50 17.81
N GLY A 77 19.96 17.20 17.51
CA GLY A 77 20.70 16.18 18.27
C GLY A 77 21.62 15.37 17.38
N GLU A 78 22.93 15.30 17.64
CA GLU A 78 23.84 14.55 16.74
C GLU A 78 23.56 13.04 16.72
N ARG A 79 23.25 12.45 17.89
CA ARG A 79 23.00 11.01 18.03
C ARG A 79 21.56 10.70 18.40
N GLN A 80 20.96 11.50 19.27
CA GLN A 80 19.58 11.26 19.69
C GLN A 80 18.85 12.54 20.13
N VAL A 81 17.55 12.56 19.85
CA VAL A 81 16.58 13.48 20.46
C VAL A 81 15.44 12.64 21.03
N ARG A 82 15.27 12.68 22.35
CA ARG A 82 14.29 11.87 23.07
C ARG A 82 13.41 12.70 24.00
N GLY A 83 12.11 12.46 23.95
CA GLY A 83 11.13 13.05 24.87
C GLY A 83 10.11 13.92 24.15
N LEU A 84 9.99 15.19 24.55
CA LEU A 84 9.13 16.18 23.92
C LEU A 84 9.99 17.20 23.18
N HIS A 85 9.81 17.37 21.87
CA HIS A 85 10.57 18.34 21.08
C HIS A 85 9.68 19.20 20.20
N LEU A 86 9.87 20.51 20.26
CA LEU A 86 9.21 21.48 19.40
C LEU A 86 10.26 22.36 18.72
N GLY A 87 10.35 22.26 17.39
CA GLY A 87 11.23 23.07 16.56
C GLY A 87 10.43 23.99 15.65
N GLY A 88 10.63 25.30 15.74
CA GLY A 88 9.89 26.28 14.95
C GLY A 88 10.15 26.16 13.45
N LEU A 89 11.35 25.77 13.03
CA LEU A 89 11.60 25.34 11.63
C LEU A 89 11.74 23.83 11.53
N ALA A 90 12.62 23.20 12.29
CA ALA A 90 12.83 21.76 12.18
C ALA A 90 13.24 21.11 13.49
N VAL A 91 12.95 19.82 13.61
CA VAL A 91 13.57 18.93 14.59
C VAL A 91 14.43 17.94 13.82
N VAL A 92 15.72 17.90 14.13
CA VAL A 92 16.70 17.09 13.41
C VAL A 92 17.48 16.23 14.40
N SER A 93 17.56 14.93 14.15
CA SER A 93 18.53 14.05 14.79
C SER A 93 19.42 13.37 13.76
N GLY A 94 20.74 13.34 13.99
CA GLY A 94 21.65 12.52 13.18
C GLY A 94 21.55 11.02 13.45
N GLY A 95 20.78 10.62 14.47
CA GLY A 95 20.48 9.23 14.78
C GLY A 95 19.00 9.07 15.13
N GLU A 96 18.70 8.63 16.35
CA GLU A 96 17.33 8.29 16.74
C GLU A 96 16.53 9.51 17.23
N LEU A 97 15.28 9.60 16.77
CA LEU A 97 14.32 10.58 17.22
C LEU A 97 13.14 9.85 17.85
N LEU A 98 13.01 9.93 19.18
CA LEU A 98 12.06 9.14 19.98
C LEU A 98 11.15 10.03 20.84
N GLY A 99 9.84 9.92 20.67
CA GLY A 99 8.86 10.52 21.58
C GLY A 99 7.80 11.32 20.85
N LEU A 100 7.49 12.51 21.36
CA LEU A 100 6.47 13.39 20.81
C LEU A 100 7.12 14.66 20.29
N GLY A 101 6.71 15.12 19.11
CA GLY A 101 7.10 16.47 18.76
C GLY A 101 6.58 17.02 17.46
N ALA A 102 6.97 18.26 17.21
CA ALA A 102 6.54 19.00 16.05
C ALA A 102 7.69 19.82 15.45
N GLY A 103 7.81 19.79 14.13
CA GLY A 103 8.70 20.63 13.34
C GLY A 103 7.90 21.50 12.38
N GLY A 104 8.10 22.82 12.41
CA GLY A 104 7.32 23.75 11.58
C GLY A 104 7.45 23.52 10.07
N LEU A 105 8.61 23.04 9.60
CA LEU A 105 8.86 22.58 8.24
C LEU A 105 9.13 21.07 8.22
N ALA A 106 10.01 20.57 9.08
CA ALA A 106 10.43 19.17 8.98
C ALA A 106 10.77 18.51 10.32
N VAL A 107 10.57 17.19 10.35
CA VAL A 107 11.09 16.30 11.38
C VAL A 107 11.99 15.29 10.68
N VAL A 108 13.29 15.28 10.98
CA VAL A 108 14.30 14.50 10.25
C VAL A 108 15.12 13.65 11.22
N ALA A 109 15.25 12.36 10.92
CA ALA A 109 16.07 11.41 11.67
C ALA A 109 17.04 10.66 10.74
N GLY A 110 18.34 10.78 10.96
CA GLY A 110 19.38 9.98 10.29
C GLY A 110 19.39 8.51 10.74
N GLY A 111 18.60 8.16 11.75
CA GLY A 111 18.31 6.80 12.19
C GLY A 111 16.79 6.56 12.21
N SER A 112 16.27 6.00 13.31
CA SER A 112 14.83 5.71 13.43
C SER A 112 14.02 6.90 13.94
N LEU A 113 12.83 7.09 13.37
CA LEU A 113 11.81 8.03 13.83
C LEU A 113 10.70 7.28 14.57
N ARG A 114 10.64 7.38 15.90
CA ARG A 114 9.70 6.63 16.74
C ARG A 114 8.81 7.55 17.58
N GLY A 115 7.54 7.20 17.70
CA GLY A 115 6.55 7.94 18.50
C GLY A 115 5.58 8.73 17.61
N ALA A 116 5.15 9.91 18.07
CA ALA A 116 4.18 10.72 17.34
C ALA A 116 4.77 12.08 16.93
N HIS A 117 4.87 12.33 15.63
CA HIS A 117 5.46 13.57 15.10
C HIS A 117 4.54 14.28 14.12
N LEU A 118 4.56 15.60 14.20
CA LEU A 118 3.87 16.52 13.30
C LEU A 118 4.92 17.33 12.53
N ALA A 119 4.93 17.23 11.21
CA ALA A 119 5.81 18.01 10.35
C ALA A 119 5.00 18.91 9.42
N GLY A 120 5.35 20.19 9.33
CA GLY A 120 4.64 21.11 8.43
C GLY A 120 4.74 20.71 6.95
N LEU A 121 5.91 20.23 6.51
CA LEU A 121 6.15 19.72 5.16
C LEU A 121 6.49 18.23 5.17
N ALA A 122 7.55 17.82 5.84
CA ALA A 122 8.07 16.46 5.69
C ALA A 122 8.55 15.81 6.99
N ALA A 123 8.19 14.55 7.17
CA ALA A 123 8.79 13.66 8.16
C ALA A 123 9.68 12.65 7.43
N VAL A 124 10.99 12.68 7.69
CA VAL A 124 11.99 11.89 6.94
C VAL A 124 12.84 11.07 7.91
N SER A 125 13.03 9.80 7.60
CA SER A 125 13.87 8.88 8.37
C SER A 125 14.76 8.05 7.45
N ASP A 126 16.06 7.98 7.72
CA ASP A 126 16.97 7.04 7.03
C ASP A 126 16.85 5.62 7.60
N GLY A 127 16.22 5.46 8.76
CA GLY A 127 15.87 4.20 9.38
C GLY A 127 14.36 3.96 9.46
N PRO A 128 13.90 3.01 10.30
CA PRO A 128 12.49 2.66 10.39
C PRO A 128 11.67 3.75 11.08
N VAL A 129 10.47 3.99 10.56
CA VAL A 129 9.47 4.88 11.15
C VAL A 129 8.45 4.06 11.92
N GLN A 130 8.24 4.36 13.21
CA GLN A 130 7.27 3.64 14.04
C GLN A 130 6.38 4.59 14.85
N GLY A 131 5.08 4.36 14.85
CA GLY A 131 4.10 5.17 15.58
C GLY A 131 3.19 5.95 14.64
N ALA A 132 2.93 7.22 14.96
CA ALA A 132 1.97 8.06 14.23
C ALA A 132 2.64 9.29 13.63
N GLN A 133 2.66 9.40 12.32
CA GLN A 133 3.30 10.52 11.62
C GLN A 133 2.28 11.31 10.81
N LEU A 134 2.31 12.63 10.91
CA LEU A 134 1.54 13.52 10.03
C LEU A 134 2.49 14.54 9.39
N ALA A 135 2.45 14.62 8.07
CA ALA A 135 3.27 15.55 7.30
C ALA A 135 2.48 16.23 6.18
N GLY A 136 2.67 17.55 6.00
CA GLY A 136 1.93 18.32 5.01
C GLY A 136 2.18 17.92 3.55
N LEU A 137 3.39 17.45 3.20
CA LEU A 137 3.73 16.89 1.90
C LEU A 137 3.89 15.37 1.98
N GLY A 138 4.67 14.87 2.92
CA GLY A 138 4.83 13.42 2.99
C GLY A 138 5.69 12.90 4.12
N VAL A 139 5.50 11.60 4.36
CA VAL A 139 6.29 10.82 5.29
C VAL A 139 7.17 9.88 4.46
N VAL A 140 8.48 9.93 4.67
CA VAL A 140 9.46 9.18 3.88
C VAL A 140 10.37 8.37 4.81
N SER A 141 10.62 7.11 4.44
CA SER A 141 11.48 6.18 5.18
C SER A 141 12.36 5.40 4.21
N GLN A 142 13.69 5.39 4.42
CA GLN A 142 14.60 4.49 3.71
C GLN A 142 14.58 3.04 4.26
N SER A 143 13.66 2.76 5.18
CA SER A 143 13.39 1.41 5.70
C SER A 143 11.88 1.17 5.77
N GLY A 144 11.41 0.25 6.62
CA GLY A 144 9.98 0.01 6.82
C GLY A 144 9.28 1.07 7.67
N MET A 145 7.95 1.18 7.50
CA MET A 145 7.10 1.95 8.41
C MET A 145 6.09 1.05 9.12
N SER A 146 5.86 1.33 10.41
CA SER A 146 4.81 0.66 11.19
C SER A 146 3.97 1.65 11.98
N GLY A 147 2.64 1.55 11.88
CA GLY A 147 1.69 2.39 12.62
C GLY A 147 0.78 3.20 11.69
N ALA A 148 0.47 4.45 12.04
CA ALA A 148 -0.54 5.29 11.38
C ALA A 148 0.06 6.54 10.76
N GLN A 149 0.33 6.55 9.44
CA GLN A 149 1.00 7.66 8.77
C GLN A 149 0.03 8.38 7.82
N ALA A 150 0.14 9.71 7.79
CA ALA A 150 -0.65 10.57 6.93
C ALA A 150 0.25 11.60 6.25
N GLY A 151 0.27 11.60 4.92
CA GLY A 151 1.02 12.54 4.09
C GLY A 151 0.09 13.33 3.17
N GLY A 152 0.25 14.65 3.05
CA GLY A 152 -0.61 15.43 2.16
C GLY A 152 -0.47 15.09 0.68
N LEU A 153 0.69 14.61 0.23
CA LEU A 153 0.91 14.06 -1.11
C LEU A 153 1.21 12.56 -1.05
N ALA A 154 2.19 12.14 -0.25
CA ALA A 154 2.66 10.76 -0.29
C ALA A 154 3.10 10.20 1.06
N VAL A 155 2.96 8.88 1.21
CA VAL A 155 3.65 8.08 2.22
C VAL A 155 4.51 7.08 1.47
N VAL A 156 5.83 7.15 1.65
CA VAL A 156 6.80 6.37 0.87
C VAL A 156 7.77 5.67 1.81
N ALA A 157 7.93 4.37 1.64
CA ALA A 157 8.91 3.56 2.35
C ALA A 157 9.67 2.67 1.37
N GLU A 158 10.99 2.59 1.49
CA GLU A 158 11.79 1.62 0.72
C GLU A 158 11.57 0.18 1.22
N GLY A 159 11.18 0.02 2.50
CA GLY A 159 10.86 -1.29 3.08
C GLY A 159 9.36 -1.55 3.21
N PRO A 160 8.95 -2.46 4.12
CA PRO A 160 7.55 -2.84 4.27
C PRO A 160 6.74 -1.75 4.97
N LEU A 161 5.54 -1.49 4.47
CA LEU A 161 4.54 -0.63 5.12
C LEU A 161 3.55 -1.49 5.92
N ARG A 162 3.42 -1.24 7.22
CA ARG A 162 2.48 -1.96 8.10
C ARG A 162 1.59 -1.00 8.88
N GLY A 163 0.27 -1.17 8.83
CA GLY A 163 -0.68 -0.41 9.65
C GLY A 163 -1.71 0.36 8.83
N VAL A 164 -1.90 1.64 9.12
CA VAL A 164 -2.91 2.48 8.46
C VAL A 164 -2.20 3.64 7.77
N GLN A 165 -2.26 3.71 6.43
CA GLN A 165 -1.60 4.77 5.69
C GLN A 165 -2.59 5.56 4.85
N ALA A 166 -2.53 6.89 4.93
CA ALA A 166 -3.34 7.79 4.14
C ALA A 166 -2.45 8.80 3.41
N ALA A 167 -2.68 8.98 2.10
CA ALA A 167 -1.96 9.97 1.32
C ALA A 167 -2.89 10.71 0.37
N GLY A 168 -2.62 11.98 0.10
CA GLY A 168 -3.43 12.76 -0.87
C GLY A 168 -3.25 12.31 -2.32
N LEU A 169 -2.12 11.70 -2.67
CA LEU A 169 -1.88 11.10 -3.99
C LEU A 169 -1.58 9.60 -3.87
N ALA A 170 -0.47 9.23 -3.20
CA ALA A 170 0.05 7.87 -3.29
C ALA A 170 0.60 7.31 -1.98
N VAL A 171 0.38 6.01 -1.77
CA VAL A 171 1.08 5.20 -0.77
C VAL A 171 1.97 4.22 -1.51
N VAL A 172 3.28 4.23 -1.24
CA VAL A 172 4.27 3.42 -1.95
C VAL A 172 5.15 2.67 -0.95
N GLY A 173 5.19 1.34 -1.05
CA GLY A 173 6.12 0.49 -0.32
C GLY A 173 7.05 -0.26 -1.28
N GLY A 174 8.36 -0.17 -1.06
CA GLY A 174 9.39 -0.84 -1.85
C GLY A 174 9.52 -2.35 -1.56
N ASP A 175 8.86 -2.84 -0.51
CA ASP A 175 8.64 -4.27 -0.28
C ASP A 175 7.11 -4.55 -0.31
N GLY A 176 6.57 -5.03 0.81
CA GLY A 176 5.15 -5.34 0.97
C GLY A 176 4.35 -4.29 1.74
N VAL A 177 3.07 -4.23 1.44
CA VAL A 177 2.10 -3.33 2.07
C VAL A 177 1.06 -4.16 2.83
N ALA A 178 1.00 -4.00 4.16
CA ALA A 178 0.07 -4.68 5.04
C ALA A 178 -0.80 -3.71 5.84
N GLY A 179 -2.12 -3.88 5.80
CA GLY A 179 -3.08 -3.15 6.62
C GLY A 179 -4.11 -2.39 5.80
N VAL A 180 -4.41 -1.15 6.17
CA VAL A 180 -5.47 -0.34 5.55
C VAL A 180 -4.87 0.90 4.92
N GLN A 181 -4.86 0.97 3.58
CA GLN A 181 -4.27 2.10 2.87
C GLN A 181 -5.31 2.80 2.00
N ALA A 182 -5.24 4.12 1.98
CA ALA A 182 -6.11 4.96 1.19
C ALA A 182 -5.29 6.04 0.47
N ALA A 183 -5.36 6.05 -0.85
CA ALA A 183 -4.67 7.04 -1.68
C ALA A 183 -5.46 7.27 -2.98
N PRO A 184 -5.94 8.50 -3.27
CA PRO A 184 -6.75 8.77 -4.44
C PRO A 184 -6.11 8.34 -5.77
N VAL A 185 -4.80 8.54 -5.94
CA VAL A 185 -4.13 8.12 -7.17
C VAL A 185 -3.77 6.65 -7.06
N ALA A 186 -2.84 6.28 -6.17
CA ALA A 186 -2.34 4.92 -6.19
C ALA A 186 -1.90 4.36 -4.84
N VAL A 187 -2.11 3.05 -4.69
CA VAL A 187 -1.43 2.24 -3.69
C VAL A 187 -0.52 1.27 -4.44
N ILE A 188 0.79 1.34 -4.18
CA ILE A 188 1.81 0.59 -4.90
C ILE A 188 2.64 -0.21 -3.89
N ALA A 189 2.88 -1.48 -4.20
CA ALA A 189 3.78 -2.36 -3.48
C ALA A 189 4.64 -3.10 -4.51
N ASP A 190 5.96 -3.09 -4.34
CA ASP A 190 6.85 -3.79 -5.28
C ASP A 190 6.75 -5.31 -5.13
N ASP A 191 6.47 -5.82 -3.93
CA ASP A 191 6.24 -7.25 -3.68
C ASP A 191 4.75 -7.55 -3.49
N TRP A 192 4.29 -7.64 -2.25
CA TRP A 192 2.99 -8.18 -1.90
C TRP A 192 2.08 -7.13 -1.26
N MET A 193 0.76 -7.30 -1.42
CA MET A 193 -0.24 -6.53 -0.69
C MET A 193 -1.12 -7.42 0.16
N ARG A 194 -1.34 -7.02 1.41
CA ARG A 194 -2.26 -7.70 2.33
C ARG A 194 -3.16 -6.71 3.07
N GLY A 195 -4.46 -6.95 3.08
CA GLY A 195 -5.42 -6.16 3.85
C GLY A 195 -6.42 -5.42 2.97
N VAL A 196 -6.67 -4.14 3.26
CA VAL A 196 -7.66 -3.32 2.57
C VAL A 196 -6.96 -2.19 1.84
N GLN A 197 -7.05 -2.16 0.51
CA GLN A 197 -6.40 -1.14 -0.31
C GLN A 197 -7.46 -0.39 -1.11
N LEU A 198 -7.50 0.94 -0.97
CA LEU A 198 -8.45 1.80 -1.66
C LEU A 198 -7.74 2.90 -2.46
N SER A 199 -8.05 2.97 -3.75
CA SER A 199 -7.56 4.00 -4.66
C SER A 199 -8.64 4.43 -5.65
N ALA A 200 -8.58 5.67 -6.15
CA ALA A 200 -9.49 6.12 -7.19
C ALA A 200 -8.94 5.84 -8.60
N ILE A 201 -7.63 5.67 -8.77
CA ILE A 201 -7.04 5.27 -10.05
C ILE A 201 -6.57 3.83 -10.00
N GLY A 202 -5.50 3.51 -9.26
CA GLY A 202 -4.85 2.21 -9.41
C GLY A 202 -4.28 1.60 -8.13
N THR A 203 -4.39 0.29 -8.00
CA THR A 203 -3.62 -0.47 -7.01
C THR A 203 -2.75 -1.50 -7.72
N VAL A 204 -1.45 -1.49 -7.45
CA VAL A 204 -0.45 -2.29 -8.18
C VAL A 204 0.47 -3.02 -7.22
N ALA A 205 0.44 -4.36 -7.25
CA ALA A 205 1.38 -5.23 -6.53
C ALA A 205 2.26 -5.97 -7.53
N GLY A 206 3.59 -6.00 -7.33
CA GLY A 206 4.51 -6.70 -8.22
C GLY A 206 4.45 -8.23 -8.10
N GLU A 207 4.00 -8.75 -6.96
CA GLU A 207 3.68 -10.15 -6.71
C GLU A 207 2.19 -10.31 -6.40
N GLY A 208 1.83 -10.84 -5.22
CA GLY A 208 0.47 -11.22 -4.87
C GLY A 208 -0.34 -10.16 -4.14
N MET A 209 -1.67 -10.26 -4.26
CA MET A 209 -2.62 -9.52 -3.43
C MET A 209 -3.44 -10.47 -2.55
N LEU A 210 -3.64 -10.13 -1.29
CA LEU A 210 -4.50 -10.87 -0.35
C LEU A 210 -5.39 -9.92 0.45
N GLY A 211 -6.70 -9.92 0.19
CA GLY A 211 -7.66 -9.15 0.98
C GLY A 211 -8.73 -8.46 0.13
N VAL A 212 -9.03 -7.21 0.44
CA VAL A 212 -10.10 -6.43 -0.20
C VAL A 212 -9.49 -5.23 -0.90
N GLN A 213 -9.48 -5.25 -2.23
CA GLN A 213 -8.87 -4.20 -3.03
C GLN A 213 -9.94 -3.47 -3.83
N GLY A 214 -9.90 -2.14 -3.80
CA GLY A 214 -10.77 -1.25 -4.56
C GLY A 214 -9.97 -0.23 -5.35
N ALA A 215 -10.19 -0.18 -6.67
CA ALA A 215 -9.62 0.85 -7.54
C ALA A 215 -10.68 1.43 -8.48
N GLY A 216 -10.68 2.75 -8.67
CA GLY A 216 -11.61 3.36 -9.63
C GLY A 216 -11.30 3.04 -11.09
N LEU A 217 -10.03 2.75 -11.46
CA LEU A 217 -9.68 2.24 -12.79
C LEU A 217 -9.19 0.79 -12.73
N GLY A 218 -8.03 0.53 -12.12
CA GLY A 218 -7.33 -0.74 -12.33
C GLY A 218 -6.76 -1.38 -11.07
N LEU A 219 -6.92 -2.69 -10.95
CA LEU A 219 -6.17 -3.54 -10.01
C LEU A 219 -5.21 -4.42 -10.80
N VAL A 220 -3.91 -4.35 -10.50
CA VAL A 220 -2.88 -5.10 -11.21
C VAL A 220 -2.02 -5.88 -10.22
N SER A 221 -2.01 -7.21 -10.34
CA SER A 221 -1.23 -8.13 -9.52
C SER A 221 -0.23 -8.89 -10.40
N GLY A 222 1.07 -8.78 -10.12
CA GLY A 222 2.10 -9.51 -10.84
C GLY A 222 2.21 -11.01 -10.50
N GLY A 223 1.48 -11.44 -9.48
CA GLY A 223 1.23 -12.82 -9.09
C GLY A 223 -0.24 -13.06 -8.75
N THR A 224 -0.51 -14.08 -7.93
CA THR A 224 -1.87 -14.49 -7.56
C THR A 224 -2.59 -13.44 -6.70
N ALA A 225 -3.82 -13.07 -7.09
CA ALA A 225 -4.68 -12.19 -6.32
C ALA A 225 -5.85 -12.96 -5.67
N ARG A 226 -5.92 -12.93 -4.33
CA ARG A 226 -6.89 -13.65 -3.50
C ARG A 226 -7.74 -12.69 -2.68
N GLY A 227 -9.06 -12.88 -2.70
CA GLY A 227 -10.01 -12.12 -1.88
C GLY A 227 -11.12 -11.45 -2.71
N VAL A 228 -11.38 -10.17 -2.45
CA VAL A 228 -12.39 -9.37 -3.15
C VAL A 228 -11.73 -8.23 -3.91
N GLN A 229 -11.75 -8.30 -5.24
CA GLN A 229 -11.14 -7.28 -6.10
C GLN A 229 -12.24 -6.54 -6.85
N VAL A 230 -12.34 -5.23 -6.64
CA VAL A 230 -13.32 -4.37 -7.33
C VAL A 230 -12.60 -3.27 -8.08
N ALA A 231 -12.78 -3.22 -9.40
CA ALA A 231 -12.20 -2.19 -10.25
C ALA A 231 -13.23 -1.54 -11.19
N GLY A 232 -13.14 -0.24 -11.44
CA GLY A 232 -14.04 0.41 -12.40
C GLY A 232 -13.77 0.01 -13.86
N LEU A 233 -12.52 -0.26 -14.23
CA LEU A 233 -12.15 -0.70 -15.58
C LEU A 233 -11.66 -2.15 -15.61
N ALA A 234 -10.61 -2.49 -14.86
CA ALA A 234 -10.00 -3.81 -15.00
C ALA A 234 -9.41 -4.40 -13.72
N VAL A 235 -9.59 -5.71 -13.55
CA VAL A 235 -8.83 -6.53 -12.60
C VAL A 235 -7.92 -7.45 -13.40
N VAL A 236 -6.60 -7.34 -13.20
CA VAL A 236 -5.59 -8.08 -13.95
C VAL A 236 -4.66 -8.82 -13.00
N SER A 237 -4.48 -10.12 -13.22
CA SER A 237 -3.45 -10.93 -12.56
C SER A 237 -2.60 -11.68 -13.59
N ARG A 238 -1.28 -11.71 -13.35
CA ARG A 238 -0.33 -12.52 -14.13
C ARG A 238 -0.28 -14.00 -13.73
N GLU A 239 -1.00 -14.39 -12.69
CA GLU A 239 -1.20 -15.78 -12.29
C GLU A 239 -2.70 -16.05 -12.11
N ASP A 240 -3.13 -16.43 -10.90
CA ASP A 240 -4.48 -16.83 -10.59
C ASP A 240 -5.29 -15.70 -9.93
N LEU A 241 -6.61 -15.75 -10.13
CA LEU A 241 -7.59 -14.95 -9.39
C LEU A 241 -8.46 -15.88 -8.54
N VAL A 242 -8.48 -15.68 -7.23
CA VAL A 242 -9.26 -16.52 -6.30
C VAL A 242 -10.16 -15.65 -5.43
N GLY A 243 -11.48 -15.85 -5.52
CA GLY A 243 -12.48 -15.13 -4.72
C GLY A 243 -13.53 -14.42 -5.57
N ILE A 244 -13.79 -13.13 -5.30
CA ILE A 244 -14.85 -12.35 -5.96
C ILE A 244 -14.23 -11.19 -6.73
N GLN A 245 -14.26 -11.29 -8.05
CA GLN A 245 -13.68 -10.29 -8.94
C GLN A 245 -14.78 -9.55 -9.69
N VAL A 246 -14.81 -8.22 -9.55
CA VAL A 246 -15.78 -7.36 -10.21
C VAL A 246 -15.03 -6.25 -10.94
N ALA A 247 -15.23 -6.16 -12.25
CA ALA A 247 -14.67 -5.10 -13.07
C ALA A 247 -15.75 -4.44 -13.93
N GLY A 248 -15.78 -3.12 -14.05
CA GLY A 248 -16.69 -2.47 -15.01
C GLY A 248 -16.33 -2.78 -16.47
N GLY A 249 -15.04 -3.02 -16.78
CA GLY A 249 -14.58 -3.45 -18.10
C GLY A 249 -14.29 -4.95 -18.16
N ALA A 250 -13.12 -5.37 -17.67
CA ALA A 250 -12.65 -6.74 -17.82
C ALA A 250 -11.97 -7.34 -16.59
N VAL A 251 -12.14 -8.65 -16.40
CA VAL A 251 -11.37 -9.46 -15.45
C VAL A 251 -10.45 -10.38 -16.25
N VAL A 252 -9.14 -10.28 -16.04
CA VAL A 252 -8.12 -10.99 -16.83
C VAL A 252 -7.15 -11.74 -15.92
N ALA A 253 -6.96 -13.03 -16.16
CA ALA A 253 -5.98 -13.86 -15.47
C ALA A 253 -5.13 -14.63 -16.49
N SER A 254 -3.81 -14.56 -16.32
CA SER A 254 -2.89 -15.36 -17.14
C SER A 254 -2.80 -16.83 -16.72
N GLY A 255 -3.43 -17.21 -15.60
CA GLY A 255 -3.62 -18.59 -15.15
C GLY A 255 -5.10 -18.96 -15.05
N SER A 256 -5.53 -19.35 -13.85
CA SER A 256 -6.89 -19.78 -13.53
C SER A 256 -7.69 -18.74 -12.74
N MET A 257 -9.01 -18.77 -12.87
CA MET A 257 -9.95 -18.03 -12.03
C MET A 257 -10.79 -19.02 -11.21
N THR A 258 -10.90 -18.80 -9.90
CA THR A 258 -11.76 -19.60 -9.02
C THR A 258 -12.65 -18.69 -8.17
N GLY A 259 -13.97 -18.90 -8.20
CA GLY A 259 -14.94 -18.15 -7.41
C GLY A 259 -15.97 -17.43 -8.30
N ILE A 260 -16.22 -16.15 -8.03
CA ILE A 260 -17.19 -15.32 -8.78
C ILE A 260 -16.45 -14.31 -9.63
N GLN A 261 -16.81 -14.19 -10.91
CA GLN A 261 -16.28 -13.19 -11.83
C GLN A 261 -17.43 -12.43 -12.47
N ALA A 262 -17.40 -11.10 -12.38
CA ALA A 262 -18.37 -10.21 -12.99
C ALA A 262 -17.67 -9.11 -13.80
N ALA A 263 -18.00 -8.99 -15.09
CA ALA A 263 -17.47 -7.93 -15.95
C ALA A 263 -18.45 -7.49 -17.04
N LEU A 264 -18.45 -6.24 -17.48
CA LEU A 264 -19.35 -5.84 -18.59
C LEU A 264 -18.79 -6.26 -19.96
N LEU A 265 -17.48 -6.18 -20.17
CA LEU A 265 -16.88 -6.45 -21.48
C LEU A 265 -16.26 -7.84 -21.59
N GLY A 266 -15.49 -8.28 -20.59
CA GLY A 266 -14.67 -9.47 -20.76
C GLY A 266 -14.31 -10.19 -19.48
N VAL A 267 -14.43 -11.51 -19.48
CA VAL A 267 -13.75 -12.38 -18.50
C VAL A 267 -12.87 -13.37 -19.27
N THR A 268 -11.55 -13.24 -19.09
CA THR A 268 -10.57 -14.03 -19.85
C THR A 268 -9.57 -14.71 -18.91
N ALA A 269 -9.57 -16.04 -18.90
CA ALA A 269 -8.59 -16.83 -18.16
C ALA A 269 -7.85 -17.79 -19.10
N ARG A 270 -6.51 -17.78 -19.06
CA ARG A 270 -5.71 -18.61 -19.98
C ARG A 270 -5.94 -20.10 -19.77
N ASP A 271 -6.13 -20.56 -18.54
CA ASP A 271 -6.15 -22.00 -18.25
C ASP A 271 -7.54 -22.52 -17.89
N ARG A 272 -8.18 -21.90 -16.89
CA ARG A 272 -9.46 -22.39 -16.40
C ARG A 272 -10.24 -21.33 -15.64
N ILE A 273 -11.56 -21.35 -15.79
CA ILE A 273 -12.52 -20.67 -14.91
C ILE A 273 -13.31 -21.73 -14.14
N ARG A 274 -13.32 -21.63 -12.81
CA ARG A 274 -14.13 -22.49 -11.93
C ARG A 274 -15.03 -21.64 -11.03
N GLY A 275 -16.34 -21.76 -11.20
CA GLY A 275 -17.32 -21.07 -10.36
C GLY A 275 -18.43 -20.38 -11.17
N ILE A 276 -18.70 -19.11 -10.86
CA ILE A 276 -19.79 -18.34 -11.47
C ILE A 276 -19.21 -17.18 -12.27
N THR A 277 -19.52 -17.15 -13.56
CA THR A 277 -19.11 -16.08 -14.47
C THR A 277 -20.33 -15.34 -14.98
N LEU A 278 -20.35 -14.03 -14.77
CA LEU A 278 -21.34 -13.11 -15.30
C LEU A 278 -20.61 -12.09 -16.18
N THR A 279 -20.86 -12.11 -17.49
CA THR A 279 -20.19 -11.19 -18.41
C THR A 279 -21.20 -10.54 -19.36
N GLY A 280 -21.07 -9.24 -19.61
CA GLY A 280 -21.97 -8.58 -20.57
C GLY A 280 -21.67 -9.01 -22.01
N TYR A 281 -20.40 -8.97 -22.42
CA TYR A 281 -19.97 -9.30 -23.77
C TYR A 281 -19.29 -10.66 -23.88
N ARG A 282 -17.99 -10.83 -23.57
CA ARG A 282 -17.24 -12.05 -23.95
C ARG A 282 -16.63 -12.80 -22.76
N THR A 283 -16.83 -14.12 -22.73
CA THR A 283 -16.12 -15.04 -21.83
C THR A 283 -15.22 -15.97 -22.63
N GLU A 284 -13.94 -16.03 -22.26
CA GLU A 284 -12.93 -16.82 -22.98
C GLU A 284 -12.01 -17.59 -22.01
N THR A 285 -11.93 -18.91 -22.18
CA THR A 285 -11.02 -19.75 -21.41
C THR A 285 -10.88 -21.15 -22.03
N ARG A 286 -9.76 -21.84 -21.79
CA ARG A 286 -9.62 -23.24 -22.21
C ARG A 286 -10.59 -24.18 -21.49
N ARG A 287 -10.88 -23.94 -20.22
CA ARG A 287 -11.76 -24.80 -19.43
C ARG A 287 -12.70 -23.99 -18.55
N LEU A 288 -14.00 -24.21 -18.67
CA LEU A 288 -14.98 -23.63 -17.76
C LEU A 288 -15.71 -24.73 -16.98
N GLU A 289 -15.62 -24.68 -15.65
CA GLU A 289 -16.30 -25.58 -14.73
C GLU A 289 -17.25 -24.79 -13.82
N GLY A 290 -18.55 -24.77 -14.15
CA GLY A 290 -19.55 -24.08 -13.31
C GLY A 290 -20.71 -23.45 -14.06
N LEU A 291 -21.08 -22.24 -13.63
CA LEU A 291 -22.19 -21.46 -14.20
C LEU A 291 -21.62 -20.29 -15.01
N ASN A 292 -22.06 -20.16 -16.25
CA ASN A 292 -21.67 -19.05 -17.12
C ASN A 292 -22.90 -18.34 -17.66
N LEU A 293 -22.89 -17.01 -17.61
CA LEU A 293 -23.87 -16.14 -18.26
C LEU A 293 -23.09 -15.06 -19.01
N SER A 294 -23.13 -15.08 -20.34
CA SER A 294 -22.38 -14.13 -21.16
C SER A 294 -23.05 -13.80 -22.49
N GLY A 295 -22.72 -12.68 -23.13
CA GLY A 295 -23.18 -12.42 -24.50
C GLY A 295 -22.59 -13.42 -25.51
N TRP A 296 -21.28 -13.63 -25.42
CA TRP A 296 -20.47 -14.45 -26.32
C TRP A 296 -19.57 -15.36 -25.49
N THR A 297 -19.59 -16.65 -25.82
CA THR A 297 -18.79 -17.67 -25.16
C THR A 297 -17.87 -18.36 -26.17
N GLU A 298 -16.58 -18.41 -25.84
CA GLU A 298 -15.56 -19.15 -26.58
C GLU A 298 -14.73 -19.99 -25.60
N ILE A 299 -14.98 -21.31 -25.57
CA ILE A 299 -14.43 -22.20 -24.53
C ILE A 299 -14.05 -23.56 -25.13
N ASP A 300 -12.84 -24.07 -24.89
CA ASP A 300 -12.47 -25.38 -25.43
C ASP A 300 -13.23 -26.51 -24.71
N HIS A 301 -13.28 -26.47 -23.37
CA HIS A 301 -14.01 -27.46 -22.58
C HIS A 301 -14.98 -26.82 -21.58
N LEU A 302 -16.28 -26.94 -21.84
CA LEU A 302 -17.33 -26.53 -20.93
C LEU A 302 -17.82 -27.73 -20.10
N ARG A 303 -17.84 -27.60 -18.78
CA ARG A 303 -18.50 -28.51 -17.85
C ARG A 303 -19.42 -27.73 -16.92
N GLY A 304 -20.73 -27.79 -17.15
CA GLY A 304 -21.71 -27.14 -16.28
C GLY A 304 -22.91 -26.58 -17.02
N VAL A 305 -23.35 -25.39 -16.63
CA VAL A 305 -24.48 -24.68 -17.23
C VAL A 305 -24.00 -23.36 -17.81
N SER A 306 -24.23 -23.13 -19.09
CA SER A 306 -23.89 -21.88 -19.76
C SER A 306 -25.12 -21.31 -20.46
N ALA A 307 -25.37 -20.03 -20.26
CA ALA A 307 -26.40 -19.27 -20.94
C ALA A 307 -25.75 -18.11 -21.71
N SER A 308 -25.82 -18.13 -23.04
CA SER A 308 -25.20 -17.10 -23.87
C SER A 308 -25.92 -16.89 -25.19
N LEU A 309 -25.85 -15.70 -25.77
CA LEU A 309 -26.43 -15.49 -27.11
C LEU A 309 -25.73 -16.36 -28.15
N HIS A 310 -24.40 -16.46 -28.05
CA HIS A 310 -23.57 -17.33 -28.88
C HIS A 310 -22.66 -18.21 -28.02
N HIS A 311 -22.71 -19.52 -28.25
CA HIS A 311 -21.74 -20.48 -27.73
C HIS A 311 -20.88 -21.06 -28.86
N GLY A 312 -19.57 -20.84 -28.78
CA GLY A 312 -18.56 -21.64 -29.46
C GLY A 312 -17.83 -22.48 -28.43
N VAL A 313 -18.09 -23.79 -28.39
CA VAL A 313 -17.50 -24.69 -27.41
C VAL A 313 -16.94 -25.92 -28.09
N GLU A 314 -15.67 -26.29 -27.96
CA GLU A 314 -15.19 -27.52 -28.63
C GLU A 314 -15.84 -28.78 -27.99
N THR A 315 -15.70 -28.93 -26.67
CA THR A 315 -16.31 -30.04 -25.90
C THR A 315 -17.27 -29.51 -24.85
N GLN A 316 -18.55 -29.80 -25.03
CA GLN A 316 -19.60 -29.43 -24.09
C GLN A 316 -20.02 -30.63 -23.23
N THR A 317 -19.95 -30.48 -21.92
CA THR A 317 -20.54 -31.41 -20.94
C THR A 317 -21.54 -30.67 -20.05
N GLY A 318 -22.84 -30.93 -20.23
CA GLY A 318 -23.90 -30.26 -19.48
C GLY A 318 -24.87 -29.46 -20.36
N LEU A 319 -25.40 -28.36 -19.83
CA LEU A 319 -26.47 -27.58 -20.44
C LEU A 319 -25.93 -26.28 -21.07
N ALA A 320 -26.21 -26.06 -22.34
CA ALA A 320 -25.98 -24.76 -22.99
C ALA A 320 -27.32 -24.19 -23.47
N VAL A 321 -27.63 -22.95 -23.11
CA VAL A 321 -28.85 -22.23 -23.49
C VAL A 321 -28.47 -20.98 -24.28
N GLY A 322 -28.87 -20.87 -25.54
CA GLY A 322 -28.47 -19.73 -26.36
C GLY A 322 -29.22 -19.56 -27.66
N LEU A 323 -28.98 -18.47 -28.39
CA LEU A 323 -29.57 -18.33 -29.73
C LEU A 323 -28.86 -19.28 -30.71
N VAL A 324 -27.53 -19.30 -30.63
CA VAL A 324 -26.68 -20.19 -31.42
C VAL A 324 -25.78 -20.98 -30.50
N ASN A 325 -25.94 -22.29 -30.52
CA ASN A 325 -25.08 -23.23 -29.80
C ASN A 325 -24.27 -24.04 -30.81
N ARG A 326 -22.94 -23.97 -30.76
CA ARG A 326 -22.05 -24.79 -31.58
C ARG A 326 -21.09 -25.56 -30.68
N ALA A 327 -21.06 -26.89 -30.89
CA ALA A 327 -20.03 -27.73 -30.32
C ALA A 327 -19.50 -28.81 -31.26
N ASP A 328 -18.24 -29.17 -31.10
CA ASP A 328 -17.64 -30.27 -31.85
C ASP A 328 -18.03 -31.60 -31.22
N VAL A 329 -17.97 -31.67 -29.88
CA VAL A 329 -18.38 -32.81 -29.08
C VAL A 329 -19.41 -32.38 -28.04
N LEU A 330 -20.67 -32.76 -28.26
CA LEU A 330 -21.74 -32.59 -27.29
C LEU A 330 -21.88 -33.84 -26.39
N ARG A 331 -21.85 -33.63 -25.06
CA ARG A 331 -22.17 -34.59 -23.98
C ARG A 331 -23.16 -33.95 -23.00
N GLY A 332 -24.39 -33.73 -23.45
CA GLY A 332 -25.39 -33.01 -22.67
C GLY A 332 -26.53 -32.50 -23.55
N VAL A 333 -27.05 -31.32 -23.21
CA VAL A 333 -28.22 -30.72 -23.86
C VAL A 333 -27.89 -29.29 -24.30
N GLN A 334 -28.27 -28.96 -25.52
CA GLN A 334 -28.29 -27.61 -26.06
C GLN A 334 -29.73 -27.18 -26.25
N VAL A 335 -30.08 -25.97 -25.82
CA VAL A 335 -31.39 -25.34 -26.02
C VAL A 335 -31.18 -24.02 -26.74
N GLY A 336 -31.80 -23.85 -27.90
CA GLY A 336 -31.57 -22.65 -28.71
C GLY A 336 -32.22 -22.64 -30.07
N LEU A 337 -32.22 -21.49 -30.74
CA LEU A 337 -32.77 -21.37 -32.11
C LEU A 337 -32.00 -22.25 -33.09
N VAL A 338 -30.67 -22.29 -32.96
CA VAL A 338 -29.78 -23.12 -33.77
C VAL A 338 -28.82 -23.89 -32.85
N ASN A 339 -28.91 -25.22 -32.88
CA ASN A 339 -28.04 -26.10 -32.09
C ASN A 339 -27.25 -27.02 -33.03
N ARG A 340 -25.92 -26.85 -33.09
CA ARG A 340 -25.02 -27.63 -33.93
C ARG A 340 -24.06 -28.45 -33.07
N ALA A 341 -24.06 -29.76 -33.27
CA ALA A 341 -23.17 -30.71 -32.61
C ALA A 341 -22.49 -31.59 -33.67
N GLU A 342 -21.18 -31.41 -33.89
CA GLU A 342 -20.48 -32.07 -35.01
C GLU A 342 -20.37 -33.59 -34.85
N ASN A 343 -20.30 -34.07 -33.60
CA ASN A 343 -20.32 -35.49 -33.25
C ASN A 343 -21.64 -36.21 -33.55
N ASN A 344 -22.75 -35.48 -33.78
CA ASN A 344 -24.03 -36.09 -34.14
C ASN A 344 -24.10 -36.45 -35.65
N ARG A 345 -24.68 -37.61 -35.96
CA ARG A 345 -24.95 -38.04 -37.35
C ARG A 345 -26.03 -37.15 -37.98
N ARG A 346 -25.95 -36.91 -39.30
CA ARG A 346 -27.04 -36.26 -40.05
C ARG A 346 -28.33 -37.10 -39.92
N PRO A 347 -29.52 -36.50 -39.73
CA PRO A 347 -29.84 -35.06 -39.71
C PRO A 347 -29.64 -34.37 -38.35
N PHE A 348 -29.33 -35.09 -37.28
CA PHE A 348 -29.23 -34.59 -35.89
C PHE A 348 -28.01 -33.69 -35.60
N ARG A 349 -27.20 -33.40 -36.62
CA ARG A 349 -26.05 -32.49 -36.52
C ARG A 349 -26.47 -31.06 -36.24
N THR A 350 -27.57 -30.61 -36.84
CA THR A 350 -28.12 -29.26 -36.64
C THR A 350 -29.61 -29.39 -36.38
N LEU A 351 -30.07 -28.98 -35.20
CA LEU A 351 -31.47 -29.06 -34.80
C LEU A 351 -31.97 -27.71 -34.26
N PRO A 352 -33.22 -27.33 -34.58
CA PRO A 352 -33.87 -26.22 -33.93
C PRO A 352 -34.33 -26.61 -32.52
N LEU A 353 -34.46 -25.62 -31.64
CA LEU A 353 -34.97 -25.71 -30.26
C LEU A 353 -34.12 -26.54 -29.29
N VAL A 354 -33.89 -27.83 -29.56
CA VAL A 354 -33.17 -28.74 -28.66
C VAL A 354 -32.25 -29.68 -29.45
N ASN A 355 -31.02 -29.86 -28.98
CA ASN A 355 -30.11 -30.91 -29.44
C ASN A 355 -29.49 -31.61 -28.22
N ALA A 356 -29.36 -32.93 -28.26
CA ALA A 356 -28.82 -33.72 -27.16
C ALA A 356 -27.84 -34.77 -27.67
N SER A 357 -26.88 -35.14 -26.83
CA SER A 357 -25.97 -36.25 -27.11
C SER A 357 -26.72 -37.58 -27.01
N ARG A 358 -26.66 -38.41 -28.06
CA ARG A 358 -27.07 -39.82 -28.00
C ARG A 358 -25.91 -40.71 -27.57
#